data_AF-D2DSR0-F1
#
_entry.id   AF-D2DSR0-F1
#
_cell.length_a   1.000
_cell.length_b   1.000
_cell.length_c   1.000
_cell.angle_alpha   90.00
_cell.angle_beta   90.00
_cell.angle_gamma   90.00
#
_symmetry.space_group_name_H-M   'P 1'
#
loop_
_entity.id
_entity.type
_entity.pdbx_description
1 polymer ?
#
loop_
_entity_poly.entity_id
_entity_poly.type
_entity_poly.pdbx_seq_one_letter_code
_entity_poly.pdbx_strand_id
1 'polypeptide(L)'
;YKQMAIAGDFGKVFTIGPVFRAENSNTHRHLTEFVGLDLEMAFTHHYHEALNTIGNMFTEIFRGLRDNYADEIAAVNKQFPAEPFKFLDPPLILECREGVAMLKEAGIEMEETEDLSTPNEKFLGRLVKAKY
;
A
#
# COMPACT_ATOMS: atom_id res chain seq x y z
N TYR A 1 17.28 3.17 12.40
CA TYR A 1 18.29 2.41 11.64
C TYR A 1 18.31 2.74 10.15
N LYS A 2 17.21 2.61 9.40
CA LYS A 2 17.20 2.89 7.95
C LYS A 2 17.69 4.30 7.58
N GLN A 3 17.13 5.33 8.23
CA GLN A 3 17.58 6.71 8.04
C GLN A 3 19.05 6.94 8.46
N MET A 4 19.57 6.19 9.43
CA MET A 4 21.00 6.24 9.78
C MET A 4 21.87 5.65 8.67
N ALA A 5 21.40 4.61 7.98
CA ALA A 5 22.11 4.06 6.82
C ALA A 5 22.10 5.04 5.64
N ILE A 6 20.99 5.75 5.41
CA ILE A 6 20.93 6.83 4.43
C ILE A 6 21.91 7.96 4.80
N ALA A 7 21.94 8.38 6.06
CA ALA A 7 22.92 9.36 6.55
C ALA A 7 24.37 8.85 6.50
N GLY A 8 24.58 7.54 6.40
CA GLY A 8 25.88 6.89 6.19
C GLY A 8 26.22 6.65 4.72
N ASP A 9 25.57 7.37 3.79
CA ASP A 9 25.84 7.35 2.35
C ASP A 9 25.48 6.03 1.62
N PHE A 10 24.60 5.20 2.18
CA PHE A 10 24.18 3.96 1.51
C PHE A 10 23.29 4.20 0.28
N GLY A 11 22.69 5.39 0.16
CA GLY A 11 21.85 5.79 -0.98
C GLY A 11 20.46 5.14 -1.01
N LYS A 12 20.38 3.81 -1.08
CA LYS A 12 19.11 3.03 -1.08
C LYS A 12 19.27 1.78 -0.22
N VAL A 13 18.34 1.56 0.70
CA VAL A 13 18.34 0.40 1.59
C VAL A 13 16.95 -0.19 1.73
N PHE A 14 16.89 -1.51 1.94
CA PHE A 14 15.66 -2.18 2.35
C PHE A 14 15.97 -3.20 3.45
N THR A 15 14.97 -3.55 4.25
CA THR A 15 15.07 -4.56 5.29
C THR A 15 13.88 -5.48 5.25
N ILE A 16 14.13 -6.78 5.45
CA ILE A 16 13.10 -7.80 5.65
C ILE A 16 13.38 -8.42 7.02
N GLY A 17 12.45 -8.26 7.97
CA GLY A 17 12.68 -8.70 9.34
C GLY A 17 11.47 -8.54 10.24
N PRO A 18 11.56 -8.98 11.51
CA PRO A 18 10.46 -8.88 12.44
C PRO A 18 10.21 -7.42 12.84
N VAL A 19 8.93 -7.03 12.82
CA VAL A 19 8.43 -5.75 13.32
C VAL A 19 7.46 -6.03 14.46
N PHE A 20 7.62 -5.29 15.55
CA PHE A 20 6.85 -5.46 16.77
C PHE A 20 5.88 -4.30 16.96
N ARG A 21 4.64 -4.62 17.32
CA ARG A 21 3.60 -3.68 17.73
C ARG A 21 3.25 -3.95 19.18
N ALA A 22 3.52 -2.97 20.05
CA ALA A 22 3.31 -3.08 21.49
C ALA A 22 1.88 -2.70 21.91
N GLU A 23 1.06 -2.23 20.97
CA GLU A 23 -0.31 -1.81 21.19
C GLU A 23 -1.19 -3.00 21.60
N ASN A 24 -1.98 -2.84 22.66
CA ASN A 24 -2.95 -3.84 23.08
C ASN A 24 -4.20 -3.79 22.17
N SER A 25 -4.08 -4.32 20.96
CA SER A 25 -5.12 -4.32 19.93
C SER A 25 -5.39 -5.74 19.43
N ASN A 26 -6.49 -6.33 19.91
CA ASN A 26 -6.89 -7.69 19.55
C ASN A 26 -8.00 -7.64 18.50
N THR A 27 -7.61 -7.48 17.23
CA THR A 27 -8.53 -7.56 16.09
C THR A 27 -8.05 -8.62 15.10
N HIS A 28 -8.91 -9.04 14.17
CA HIS A 28 -8.55 -10.05 13.17
C HIS A 28 -7.46 -9.59 12.18
N ARG A 29 -6.99 -8.33 12.28
CA ARG A 29 -6.01 -7.71 11.37
C ARG A 29 -4.75 -7.18 12.08
N HIS A 30 -4.64 -7.35 13.39
CA HIS A 30 -3.51 -6.83 14.16
C HIS A 30 -2.79 -7.98 14.88
N LEU A 31 -1.47 -8.01 14.72
CA LEU A 31 -0.55 -8.91 15.40
C LEU A 31 0.51 -8.08 16.11
N THR A 32 1.04 -8.62 17.22
CA THR A 32 2.13 -8.00 17.98
C THR A 32 3.50 -8.22 17.34
N GLU A 33 3.63 -9.19 16.43
CA GLU A 33 4.82 -9.47 15.64
C GLU A 33 4.42 -9.87 14.21
N PHE A 34 5.10 -9.31 13.21
CA PHE A 34 4.94 -9.66 11.79
C PHE A 34 6.23 -9.40 11.00
N VAL A 35 6.34 -9.96 9.80
CA VAL A 35 7.47 -9.68 8.89
C VAL A 35 7.23 -8.36 8.18
N GLY A 36 8.05 -7.36 8.49
CA GLY A 36 8.06 -6.07 7.79
C GLY A 36 8.96 -6.12 6.56
N LEU A 37 8.47 -5.52 5.47
CA LEU A 37 9.26 -5.19 4.29
C LEU A 37 9.35 -3.68 4.23
N ASP A 38 10.54 -3.17 4.51
CA ASP A 38 10.79 -1.76 4.71
C ASP A 38 11.80 -1.24 3.69
N LEU A 39 11.55 -0.08 3.10
CA LEU A 39 12.47 0.59 2.18
C LEU A 39 12.79 2.00 2.67
N GLU A 40 13.99 2.48 2.35
CA GLU A 40 14.40 3.87 2.52
C GLU A 40 15.34 4.25 1.37
N MET A 41 15.20 5.46 0.82
CA MET A 41 15.96 5.91 -0.33
C MET A 41 16.23 7.40 -0.25
N ALA A 42 17.50 7.79 -0.44
CA ALA A 42 17.86 9.16 -0.75
C ALA A 42 17.29 9.54 -2.13
N PHE A 43 16.71 10.73 -2.21
CA PHE A 43 16.21 11.31 -3.46
C PHE A 43 16.95 12.61 -3.77
N THR A 44 16.85 13.07 -5.02
CA THR A 44 17.68 14.18 -5.50
C THR A 44 16.96 15.52 -5.40
N HIS A 45 15.73 15.58 -5.91
CA HIS A 45 14.99 16.82 -6.12
C HIS A 45 13.60 16.78 -5.52
N HIS A 46 12.91 15.64 -5.59
CA HIS A 46 11.55 15.52 -5.10
C HIS A 46 11.27 14.13 -4.54
N TYR A 47 10.52 14.06 -3.44
CA TYR A 47 10.16 12.80 -2.79
C TYR A 47 9.32 11.88 -3.70
N HIS A 48 8.75 12.41 -4.79
CA HIS A 48 8.09 11.60 -5.82
C HIS A 48 9.04 10.58 -6.46
N GLU A 49 10.36 10.78 -6.42
CA GLU A 49 11.33 9.76 -6.83
C GLU A 49 11.19 8.48 -5.98
N ALA A 50 11.03 8.61 -4.66
CA ALA A 50 10.80 7.49 -3.75
C ALA A 50 9.38 6.91 -3.92
N LEU A 51 8.37 7.79 -4.07
CA LEU A 51 6.98 7.37 -4.31
C LEU A 51 6.84 6.52 -5.57
N ASN A 52 7.43 6.97 -6.69
CA ASN A 52 7.43 6.24 -7.96
C ASN A 52 8.21 4.93 -7.85
N THR A 53 9.32 4.91 -7.10
CA THR A 53 10.07 3.67 -6.83
C THR A 53 9.21 2.64 -6.10
N ILE A 54 8.47 3.05 -5.06
CA ILE A 54 7.57 2.18 -4.30
C ILE A 54 6.39 1.72 -5.16
N GLY A 55 5.78 2.63 -5.92
CA GLY A 55 4.66 2.31 -6.81
C GLY A 55 5.04 1.30 -7.92
N ASN A 56 6.20 1.49 -8.55
CA ASN A 56 6.72 0.58 -9.56
C ASN A 56 7.07 -0.78 -8.95
N MET A 57 7.66 -0.82 -7.76
CA MET A 57 7.93 -2.06 -7.02
C MET A 57 6.66 -2.89 -6.83
N PHE A 58 5.55 -2.28 -6.38
CA PHE A 58 4.28 -3.00 -6.24
C PHE A 58 3.73 -3.51 -7.57
N THR A 59 3.81 -2.68 -8.62
CA THR A 59 3.37 -3.07 -9.96
C THR A 59 4.14 -4.29 -10.47
N GLU A 60 5.46 -4.33 -10.27
CA GLU A 60 6.29 -5.49 -10.61
C GLU A 60 5.96 -6.73 -9.78
N ILE A 61 5.69 -6.58 -8.47
CA ILE A 61 5.24 -7.70 -7.62
C ILE A 61 3.93 -8.28 -8.14
N PHE A 62 2.92 -7.44 -8.41
CA PHE A 62 1.62 -7.91 -8.90
C PHE A 62 1.72 -8.56 -10.28
N ARG A 63 2.55 -8.01 -11.17
CA ARG A 63 2.85 -8.61 -12.48
C ARG A 63 3.51 -9.97 -12.31
N GLY A 64 4.54 -10.06 -11.47
CA GLY A 64 5.27 -11.29 -11.19
C GLY A 64 4.37 -12.39 -10.61
N LEU A 65 3.47 -12.04 -9.68
CA LEU A 65 2.48 -12.96 -9.11
C LEU A 65 1.50 -13.47 -10.18
N ARG A 66 0.94 -12.54 -10.97
CA ARG A 66 -0.01 -12.87 -12.05
C ARG A 66 0.61 -13.81 -13.09
N ASP A 67 1.84 -13.52 -13.50
CA ASP A 67 2.47 -14.18 -14.65
C ASP A 67 3.14 -15.51 -14.28
N ASN A 68 3.61 -15.68 -13.04
CA ASN A 68 4.42 -16.84 -12.64
C ASN A 68 3.75 -17.78 -11.63
N TYR A 69 2.61 -17.40 -11.01
CA TYR A 69 2.00 -18.16 -9.90
C TYR A 69 0.50 -18.45 -10.11
N ALA A 70 0.10 -18.67 -11.36
CA ALA A 70 -1.31 -18.89 -11.71
C ALA A 70 -1.90 -20.14 -11.03
N ASP A 71 -1.12 -21.21 -10.88
CA ASP A 71 -1.56 -22.46 -10.28
C ASP A 71 -1.79 -22.31 -8.76
N GLU A 72 -0.86 -21.65 -8.05
CA GLU A 72 -1.00 -21.35 -6.63
C GLU A 72 -2.18 -20.42 -6.36
N ILE A 73 -2.34 -19.37 -7.17
CA ILE A 73 -3.48 -18.45 -7.07
C ILE A 73 -4.79 -19.22 -7.29
N ALA A 74 -4.88 -20.07 -8.31
CA ALA A 74 -6.06 -20.88 -8.57
C ALA A 74 -6.35 -21.88 -7.43
N ALA A 75 -5.32 -22.46 -6.82
CA ALA A 75 -5.46 -23.36 -5.68
C ALA A 75 -6.07 -22.64 -4.47
N VAL A 76 -5.56 -21.46 -4.10
CA VAL A 76 -6.11 -20.64 -2.99
C VAL A 76 -7.54 -20.20 -3.30
N ASN A 77 -7.81 -19.80 -4.55
CA ASN A 77 -9.13 -19.30 -4.97
C ASN A 77 -10.25 -20.35 -4.86
N LYS A 78 -9.92 -21.65 -4.91
CA LYS A 78 -10.91 -22.73 -4.67
C LYS A 78 -11.45 -22.73 -3.24
N GLN A 79 -10.60 -22.37 -2.27
CA GLN A 79 -10.98 -22.34 -0.86
C GLN A 79 -11.47 -20.95 -0.44
N PHE A 80 -10.86 -19.89 -0.98
CA PHE A 80 -11.18 -18.50 -0.67
C PHE A 80 -11.45 -17.74 -1.97
N PRO A 81 -12.69 -17.82 -2.50
CA PRO A 81 -13.03 -17.17 -3.75
C PRO A 81 -12.79 -15.65 -3.70
N ALA A 82 -12.02 -15.15 -4.65
CA ALA A 82 -11.69 -13.74 -4.83
C ALA A 82 -11.62 -13.40 -6.33
N GLU A 83 -11.97 -12.15 -6.67
CA GLU A 83 -11.74 -11.65 -8.03
C GLU A 83 -10.23 -11.49 -8.28
N PRO A 84 -9.75 -11.71 -9.52
CA PRO A 84 -8.37 -11.39 -9.89
C PRO A 84 -8.02 -9.95 -9.53
N PHE A 85 -6.85 -9.76 -8.91
CA PHE A 85 -6.38 -8.44 -8.51
C PHE A 85 -6.14 -7.56 -9.75
N LYS A 86 -6.68 -6.34 -9.72
CA LYS A 86 -6.53 -5.35 -10.80
C LYS A 86 -5.62 -4.23 -10.34
N PHE A 87 -4.75 -3.78 -11.24
CA PHE A 87 -3.84 -2.67 -10.99
C PHE A 87 -3.61 -1.89 -12.29
N LEU A 88 -3.28 -0.61 -12.17
CA LEU A 88 -2.85 0.23 -13.27
C LEU A 88 -1.31 0.24 -13.36
N ASP A 89 -0.82 0.47 -14.57
CA ASP A 89 0.61 0.62 -14.86
C ASP A 89 0.76 1.80 -15.83
N PRO A 90 1.20 2.99 -15.35
CA PRO A 90 1.75 3.27 -14.03
C PRO A 90 0.70 3.24 -12.89
N PRO A 91 1.12 3.09 -11.62
CA PRO A 91 0.21 3.06 -10.47
C PRO A 91 -0.57 4.37 -10.33
N LEU A 92 -1.85 4.25 -9.93
CA LEU A 92 -2.68 5.41 -9.63
C LEU A 92 -2.16 6.14 -8.38
N ILE A 93 -1.94 7.44 -8.51
CA ILE A 93 -1.57 8.32 -7.40
C ILE A 93 -2.67 9.35 -7.27
N LEU A 94 -3.31 9.39 -6.09
CA LEU A 94 -4.28 10.42 -5.72
C LEU A 94 -3.72 11.20 -4.55
N GLU A 95 -3.83 12.52 -4.61
CA GLU A 95 -3.60 13.36 -3.45
C GLU A 95 -4.72 13.14 -2.43
N CYS A 96 -4.40 13.32 -1.14
CA CYS A 96 -5.38 13.13 -0.07
C CYS A 96 -6.66 13.95 -0.30
N ARG A 97 -6.52 15.21 -0.75
CA ARG A 97 -7.65 16.09 -1.08
C ARG A 97 -8.55 15.54 -2.18
N GLU A 98 -8.00 14.82 -3.17
CA GLU A 98 -8.80 14.20 -4.24
C GLU A 98 -9.59 13.02 -3.70
N GLY A 99 -8.96 12.20 -2.84
CA GLY A 99 -9.64 11.11 -2.14
C GLY A 99 -10.77 11.61 -1.22
N VAL A 100 -10.52 12.67 -0.46
CA VAL A 100 -11.53 13.31 0.40
C VAL A 100 -12.65 13.92 -0.44
N ALA A 101 -12.34 14.57 -1.57
CA ALA A 101 -13.35 15.10 -2.48
C ALA A 101 -14.25 13.98 -3.03
N MET A 102 -13.68 12.84 -3.44
CA MET A 102 -14.45 11.67 -3.88
C MET A 102 -15.39 11.15 -2.80
N LEU A 103 -14.95 11.13 -1.54
CA LEU A 103 -15.78 10.73 -0.40
C LEU A 103 -16.91 11.72 -0.13
N LYS A 104 -16.63 13.03 -0.19
CA LYS A 104 -17.62 14.11 -0.03
C LYS A 104 -18.68 14.07 -1.13
N GLU A 105 -18.28 13.88 -2.38
CA GLU A 105 -19.19 13.70 -3.53
C GLU A 105 -20.09 12.46 -3.35
N ALA A 106 -19.59 11.42 -2.67
CA ALA A 106 -20.34 10.22 -2.34
C ALA A 106 -21.17 10.34 -1.04
N GLY A 107 -21.26 11.53 -0.45
CA GLY A 107 -22.09 11.83 0.73
C GLY A 107 -21.45 11.55 2.09
N ILE A 108 -20.12 11.39 2.15
CA ILE A 108 -19.39 11.26 3.42
C ILE A 108 -18.92 12.64 3.88
N GLU A 109 -19.39 13.08 5.04
CA GLU A 109 -18.89 14.28 5.70
C GLU A 109 -17.59 13.94 6.45
N MET A 110 -16.50 14.63 6.11
CA MET A 110 -15.22 14.54 6.81
C MET A 110 -14.38 15.79 6.56
N GLU A 111 -13.51 16.13 7.52
CA GLU A 111 -12.55 17.22 7.38
C GLU A 111 -11.31 16.77 6.58
N GLU A 112 -10.64 17.69 5.88
CA GLU A 112 -9.45 17.35 5.07
C GLU A 112 -8.25 16.90 5.93
N THR A 113 -8.22 17.32 7.19
CA THR A 113 -7.17 16.97 8.15
C THR A 113 -7.51 15.74 8.99
N GLU A 114 -8.72 15.19 8.85
CA GLU A 114 -9.14 13.99 9.57
C GLU A 114 -8.48 12.75 8.97
N ASP A 115 -8.06 11.82 9.83
CA ASP A 115 -7.54 10.54 9.37
C ASP A 115 -8.66 9.68 8.77
N LEU A 116 -8.33 8.90 7.74
CA LEU A 116 -9.32 8.04 7.09
C LEU A 116 -9.65 6.85 8.00
N SER A 117 -10.90 6.81 8.48
CA SER A 117 -11.40 5.61 9.16
C SER A 117 -11.35 4.38 8.24
N THR A 118 -11.14 3.18 8.80
CA THR A 118 -11.16 1.93 7.99
C THR A 118 -12.38 1.81 7.06
N PRO A 119 -13.62 2.14 7.49
CA PRO A 119 -14.77 2.14 6.58
C PRO A 119 -14.61 3.10 5.39
N ASN A 120 -14.07 4.30 5.62
CA ASN A 120 -13.85 5.32 4.58
C ASN A 120 -12.74 4.90 3.62
N GLU A 121 -11.64 4.32 4.10
CA GLU A 121 -10.59 3.74 3.25
C GLU A 121 -11.16 2.68 2.31
N LYS A 122 -11.96 1.75 2.85
CA LYS A 122 -12.62 0.70 2.05
C LYS A 122 -13.60 1.28 1.04
N PHE A 123 -14.35 2.31 1.42
CA PHE A 123 -15.32 2.93 0.53
C PHE A 123 -14.63 3.71 -0.59
N LEU A 124 -13.59 4.48 -0.27
CA LEU A 124 -12.74 5.15 -1.25
C LEU A 124 -12.15 4.14 -2.24
N GLY A 125 -11.67 2.99 -1.77
CA GLY A 125 -11.20 1.91 -2.64
C GLY A 125 -12.27 1.40 -3.63
N ARG A 126 -13.55 1.36 -3.22
CA ARG A 126 -14.66 1.01 -4.15
C ARG A 126 -14.91 2.11 -5.17
N LEU A 127 -14.87 3.38 -4.77
CA LEU A 127 -15.01 4.52 -5.68
C LEU A 127 -13.88 4.54 -6.72
N VAL A 128 -12.65 4.30 -6.28
CA VAL A 128 -11.47 4.17 -7.15
C VAL A 128 -11.66 3.04 -8.16
N LYS A 129 -12.02 1.83 -7.70
CA LYS A 129 -12.27 0.66 -8.59
C LYS A 129 -13.40 0.90 -9.60
N ALA A 130 -14.39 1.73 -9.26
CA ALA A 130 -15.51 2.02 -10.15
C ALA A 130 -15.15 3.08 -11.21
N LYS A 131 -14.25 4.02 -10.87
CA LYS A 131 -13.88 5.16 -11.71
C LYS A 131 -12.71 4.86 -12.65
N TYR A 132 -11.73 4.08 -12.19
CA TYR A 132 -10.49 3.75 -12.89
C TYR A 132 -10.41 2.25 -13.16
#